data_AF-A0A955TRM1-F1
#
_entry.id   AF-A0A955TRM1-F1
#
_cell.length_a   1.000
_cell.length_b   1.000
_cell.length_c   1.000
_cell.angle_alpha   90.00
_cell.angle_beta   90.00
_cell.angle_gamma   90.00
#
_symmetry.space_group_name_H-M   'P 1'
#
loop_
_entity.id
_entity.type
_entity.pdbx_description
1 polymer ?
#
loop_
_entity_poly.entity_id
_entity_poly.type
_entity_poly.pdbx_seq_one_letter_code
_entity_poly.pdbx_strand_id
1 'polypeptide(L)'
;AKNTYEQAKRTGQRASLLEQERTNIFTASVANLAPGEAIHIEIEFQDTVRYDQGQFSLRFPTVVGPRYIPGTPLLPHEDHPQAMGQGWASNTQQVPDASRMTPPVQPPSHGPINPLTLDIDLAPGFLLDRVTSPTHPIQTTTTPGGTTHITLANGSTFADRDFELIWTPQASHQPQTTLFLEEHQGDTYGLLFFLPPQLIETGPGDIAREVVFVIDTSGSMAG
;
A
#
# COMPACT_ATOMS: atom_id res chain seq x y z
N ALA A 1 -26.64 8.76 -2.29
CA ALA A 1 -25.32 9.35 -1.98
C ALA A 1 -25.10 10.66 -2.74
N LYS A 2 -24.90 10.65 -4.06
CA LYS A 2 -24.59 11.86 -4.86
C LYS A 2 -25.59 13.01 -4.71
N ASN A 3 -26.89 12.74 -4.81
CA ASN A 3 -27.93 13.78 -4.62
C ASN A 3 -27.88 14.41 -3.22
N THR A 4 -27.60 13.60 -2.20
CA THR A 4 -27.46 14.07 -0.81
C THR A 4 -26.22 14.96 -0.65
N TYR A 5 -25.10 14.56 -1.25
CA TYR A 5 -23.88 15.37 -1.29
C TYR A 5 -24.10 16.72 -1.99
N GLU A 6 -24.75 16.72 -3.16
CA GLU A 6 -25.04 17.96 -3.90
C GLU A 6 -25.98 18.88 -3.12
N GLN A 7 -26.99 18.33 -2.44
CA GLN A 7 -27.87 19.12 -1.58
C GLN A 7 -27.08 19.72 -0.40
N ALA A 8 -26.27 18.93 0.29
CA ALA A 8 -25.44 19.39 1.42
C ALA A 8 -24.44 20.47 0.98
N LYS A 9 -23.80 20.27 -0.18
CA LYS A 9 -22.91 21.26 -0.81
C LYS A 9 -23.63 22.59 -1.03
N ARG A 10 -24.84 22.56 -1.61
CA ARG A 10 -25.65 23.77 -1.88
C ARG A 10 -26.15 24.46 -0.61
N THR A 11 -26.45 23.71 0.44
CA THR A 11 -26.93 24.26 1.72
C THR A 11 -25.81 24.69 2.66
N GLY A 12 -24.55 24.69 2.21
CA GLY A 12 -23.40 25.11 3.02
C GLY A 12 -22.97 24.10 4.08
N GLN A 13 -23.50 22.87 4.03
CA GLN A 13 -23.12 21.80 4.96
C GLN A 13 -21.82 21.13 4.53
N ARG A 14 -20.98 20.79 5.51
CA ARG A 14 -19.82 19.93 5.26
C ARG A 14 -20.30 18.54 4.84
N ALA A 15 -19.76 18.06 3.73
CA ALA A 15 -20.10 16.74 3.20
C ALA A 15 -18.92 16.14 2.46
N SER A 16 -18.84 14.82 2.47
CA SER A 16 -17.91 14.03 1.68
C SER A 16 -18.65 13.06 0.77
N LEU A 17 -18.03 12.72 -0.36
CA LEU A 17 -18.51 11.74 -1.31
C LEU A 17 -17.32 10.91 -1.80
N LEU A 18 -17.38 9.60 -1.62
CA LEU A 18 -16.42 8.66 -2.20
C LEU A 18 -17.07 7.99 -3.42
N GLU A 19 -16.45 8.15 -4.59
CA GLU A 19 -16.87 7.52 -5.84
C GLU A 19 -15.77 6.56 -6.30
N GLN A 20 -16.16 5.36 -6.72
CA GLN A 20 -15.26 4.44 -7.41
C GLN A 20 -15.28 4.77 -8.91
N GLU A 21 -14.12 5.10 -9.47
CA GLU A 21 -13.93 5.34 -10.90
C GLU A 21 -13.64 4.03 -11.64
N ARG A 22 -12.74 3.23 -11.07
CA ARG A 22 -12.33 1.91 -11.57
C ARG A 22 -12.01 1.00 -10.37
N THR A 23 -11.69 -0.27 -10.63
CA THR A 23 -11.36 -1.25 -9.57
C THR A 23 -10.36 -0.71 -8.54
N ASN A 24 -9.31 0.00 -9.00
CA ASN A 24 -8.24 0.54 -8.15
C ASN A 24 -8.14 2.08 -8.22
N ILE A 25 -9.22 2.78 -8.58
CA ILE A 25 -9.24 4.26 -8.64
C ILE A 25 -10.49 4.75 -7.94
N PHE A 26 -10.29 5.55 -6.89
CA PHE A 26 -11.35 6.16 -6.10
C PHE A 26 -11.13 7.68 -6.06
N THR A 27 -12.23 8.43 -6.07
CA THR A 27 -12.25 9.88 -5.96
C THR A 27 -13.02 10.28 -4.70
N ALA A 28 -12.36 10.97 -3.78
CA ALA A 28 -12.98 11.57 -2.60
C ALA A 28 -13.22 13.07 -2.85
N SER A 29 -14.48 13.49 -2.84
CA SER A 29 -14.89 14.88 -2.98
C SER A 29 -15.35 15.43 -1.62
N VAL A 30 -14.82 16.59 -1.20
CA VAL A 30 -15.20 17.24 0.05
C VAL A 30 -15.77 18.62 -0.26
N ALA A 31 -16.89 18.98 0.39
CA ALA A 31 -17.58 20.25 0.19
C ALA A 31 -17.53 21.14 1.43
N ASN A 32 -17.59 22.47 1.20
CA ASN A 32 -17.74 23.50 2.23
C ASN A 32 -16.64 23.50 3.31
N LEU A 33 -15.39 23.35 2.86
CA LEU A 33 -14.20 23.55 3.70
C LEU A 33 -13.96 25.03 3.93
N ALA A 34 -13.60 25.39 5.17
CA ALA A 34 -13.24 26.76 5.50
C ALA A 34 -11.86 27.12 4.92
N PRO A 35 -11.59 28.40 4.59
CA PRO A 35 -10.26 28.83 4.20
C PRO A 35 -9.21 28.45 5.27
N GLY A 36 -8.14 27.77 4.84
CA GLY A 36 -7.06 27.32 5.73
C GLY A 36 -7.34 26.04 6.51
N GLU A 37 -8.49 25.39 6.32
CA GLU A 37 -8.80 24.10 6.95
C GLU A 37 -7.95 22.97 6.36
N ALA A 38 -7.37 22.15 7.23
CA ALA A 38 -6.60 20.97 6.84
C ALA A 38 -7.52 19.77 6.63
N ILE A 39 -7.22 18.96 5.61
CA ILE A 39 -7.87 17.67 5.36
C ILE A 39 -6.86 16.57 5.65
N HIS A 40 -7.25 15.60 6.47
CA HIS A 40 -6.50 14.38 6.71
C HIS A 40 -7.22 13.22 6.04
N ILE A 41 -6.49 12.46 5.22
CA ILE A 41 -7.00 11.25 4.56
C ILE A 41 -6.18 10.09 5.10
N GLU A 42 -6.86 9.12 5.68
CA GLU A 42 -6.27 7.90 6.23
C GLU A 42 -6.74 6.72 5.41
N ILE A 43 -5.81 5.87 5.01
CA ILE A 43 -6.07 4.67 4.22
C ILE A 43 -5.34 3.52 4.91
N GLU A 44 -6.11 2.50 5.26
CA GLU A 44 -5.60 1.26 5.83
C GLU A 44 -5.87 0.12 4.85
N PHE A 45 -4.87 -0.71 4.62
CA PHE A 45 -4.99 -1.91 3.81
C PHE A 45 -3.96 -2.95 4.26
N GLN A 46 -4.23 -4.20 3.91
CA GLN A 46 -3.34 -5.32 4.15
C GLN A 46 -2.84 -5.87 2.81
N ASP A 47 -1.56 -6.22 2.76
CA ASP A 47 -0.95 -6.87 1.60
C ASP A 47 0.06 -7.93 2.05
N THR A 48 0.35 -8.87 1.17
CA THR A 48 1.34 -9.92 1.40
C THR A 48 2.73 -9.45 0.99
N VAL A 49 3.74 -9.84 1.76
CA VAL A 49 5.16 -9.60 1.40
C VAL A 49 5.66 -10.69 0.46
N ARG A 50 6.54 -10.32 -0.47
CA ARG A 50 7.17 -11.30 -1.38
C ARG A 50 8.35 -11.97 -0.67
N TYR A 51 8.50 -13.29 -0.85
CA TYR A 51 9.68 -14.03 -0.44
C TYR A 51 10.24 -14.79 -1.65
N ASP A 52 11.52 -14.59 -1.95
CA ASP A 52 12.20 -15.19 -3.10
C ASP A 52 13.68 -15.38 -2.78
N GLN A 53 14.22 -16.57 -3.03
CA GLN A 53 15.63 -16.91 -2.80
C GLN A 53 16.21 -16.48 -1.43
N GLY A 54 15.44 -16.66 -0.35
CA GLY A 54 15.89 -16.30 1.00
C GLY A 54 15.75 -14.82 1.36
N GLN A 55 15.17 -14.00 0.48
CA GLN A 55 15.01 -12.57 0.67
C GLN A 55 13.52 -12.19 0.67
N PHE A 56 13.14 -11.34 1.61
CA PHE A 56 11.83 -10.71 1.61
C PHE A 56 11.89 -9.34 0.93
N SER A 57 10.82 -8.98 0.24
CA SER A 57 10.64 -7.63 -0.28
C SER A 57 9.21 -7.11 -0.17
N LEU A 58 9.11 -5.82 0.11
CA LEU A 58 7.88 -5.03 0.07
C LEU A 58 8.10 -3.82 -0.83
N ARG A 59 7.26 -3.65 -1.84
CA ARG A 59 7.23 -2.45 -2.67
C ARG A 59 5.97 -1.66 -2.36
N PHE A 60 6.14 -0.45 -1.86
CA PHE A 60 5.05 0.48 -1.59
C PHE A 60 5.01 1.57 -2.67
N PRO A 61 3.96 1.62 -3.51
CA PRO A 61 3.82 2.65 -4.52
C PRO A 61 3.58 4.01 -3.90
N THR A 62 4.40 4.99 -4.24
CA THR A 62 4.27 6.38 -3.73
C THR A 62 3.96 7.34 -4.86
N VAL A 63 4.15 6.93 -6.12
CA VAL A 63 4.03 7.79 -7.30
C VAL A 63 2.81 7.40 -8.12
N VAL A 64 2.04 8.40 -8.53
CA VAL A 64 1.06 8.26 -9.61
C VAL A 64 1.55 9.06 -10.81
N GLY A 65 2.25 8.40 -11.73
CA GLY A 65 2.73 9.02 -12.96
C GLY A 65 1.60 9.34 -13.95
N PRO A 66 1.83 10.26 -14.91
CA PRO A 66 0.87 10.53 -15.99
C PRO A 66 0.54 9.25 -16.76
N ARG A 67 -0.76 8.98 -16.95
CA ARG A 67 -1.25 7.82 -17.71
C ARG A 67 -1.27 8.13 -19.21
N TYR A 68 -0.94 7.15 -20.03
CA TYR A 68 -1.14 7.26 -21.48
C TYR A 68 -2.64 7.18 -21.82
N ILE A 69 -3.13 8.16 -22.59
CA ILE A 69 -4.54 8.26 -22.99
C ILE A 69 -4.61 8.20 -24.54
N PRO A 70 -4.89 7.01 -25.12
CA PRO A 70 -4.99 6.86 -26.57
C PRO A 70 -6.35 7.32 -27.12
N GLY A 71 -6.42 7.46 -28.45
CA GLY A 71 -7.64 7.80 -29.18
C GLY A 71 -7.81 9.29 -29.46
N THR A 72 -8.86 9.63 -30.20
CA THR A 72 -9.16 11.02 -30.55
C THR A 72 -9.98 11.65 -29.41
N PRO A 73 -9.68 12.88 -28.97
CA PRO A 73 -10.51 13.57 -27.98
C PRO A 73 -11.98 13.64 -28.42
N LEU A 74 -12.89 13.31 -27.52
CA LEU A 74 -14.32 13.55 -27.68
C LEU A 74 -14.55 15.06 -27.55
N LEU A 75 -15.28 15.63 -28.51
CA LEU A 75 -15.73 17.01 -28.37
C LEU A 75 -16.71 17.09 -27.19
N PRO A 76 -16.68 18.17 -26.38
CA PRO A 76 -17.69 18.39 -25.37
C PRO A 76 -19.07 18.41 -26.04
N HIS A 77 -19.93 17.45 -25.73
CA HIS A 77 -21.34 17.50 -26.16
C HIS A 77 -22.12 18.38 -25.19
N GLU A 78 -22.83 19.39 -25.73
CA GLU A 78 -23.62 20.36 -24.96
C GLU A 78 -24.67 19.70 -24.04
N ASP A 79 -25.10 18.48 -24.36
CA ASP A 79 -26.11 17.73 -23.59
C ASP A 79 -25.54 17.01 -22.34
N HIS A 80 -24.21 16.85 -22.23
CA HIS A 80 -23.57 16.20 -21.09
C HIS A 80 -22.37 16.98 -20.53
N PRO A 81 -22.58 18.21 -20.02
CA PRO A 81 -21.52 19.01 -19.40
C PRO A 81 -20.98 18.43 -18.08
N GLN A 82 -21.63 17.39 -17.52
CA GLN A 82 -21.28 16.77 -16.24
C GLN A 82 -20.29 15.59 -16.34
N ALA A 83 -19.82 15.23 -17.54
CA ALA A 83 -18.93 14.08 -17.75
C ALA A 83 -17.43 14.43 -17.77
N MET A 84 -17.05 15.70 -17.55
CA MET A 84 -15.65 16.12 -17.47
C MET A 84 -15.18 16.10 -16.01
N GLY A 85 -14.26 15.19 -15.70
CA GLY A 85 -13.51 15.22 -14.45
C GLY A 85 -12.49 16.35 -14.42
N GLN A 86 -11.82 16.52 -13.27
CA GLN A 86 -10.83 17.58 -13.05
C GLN A 86 -9.41 17.20 -13.49
N GLY A 87 -9.28 16.13 -14.27
CA GLY A 87 -8.00 15.61 -14.71
C GLY A 87 -7.38 16.39 -15.87
N TRP A 88 -6.09 16.12 -16.12
CA TRP A 88 -5.34 16.83 -17.17
C TRP A 88 -5.69 16.36 -18.60
N ALA A 89 -6.28 15.18 -18.77
CA ALA A 89 -6.61 14.62 -20.07
C ALA A 89 -8.09 14.82 -20.44
N SER A 90 -8.36 15.06 -21.72
CA SER A 90 -9.72 14.99 -22.27
C SER A 90 -10.17 13.54 -22.48
N ASN A 91 -11.46 13.27 -22.33
CA ASN A 91 -12.06 11.97 -22.66
C ASN A 91 -11.84 11.64 -24.15
N THR A 92 -11.59 10.38 -24.49
CA THR A 92 -11.39 9.92 -25.88
C THR A 92 -12.35 8.77 -26.21
N GLN A 93 -12.44 8.36 -27.50
CA GLN A 93 -13.26 7.19 -27.84
C GLN A 93 -12.76 5.89 -27.18
N GLN A 94 -11.47 5.81 -26.85
CA GLN A 94 -10.87 4.63 -26.22
C GLN A 94 -10.83 4.72 -24.70
N VAL A 95 -10.76 5.94 -24.16
CA VAL A 95 -10.76 6.22 -22.72
C VAL A 95 -11.81 7.30 -22.43
N PRO A 96 -13.10 6.91 -22.39
CA PRO A 96 -14.21 7.87 -22.25
C PRO A 96 -14.29 8.52 -20.87
N ASP A 97 -13.51 8.03 -19.89
CA ASP A 97 -13.41 8.49 -18.51
C ASP A 97 -12.06 9.17 -18.20
N ALA A 98 -11.23 9.46 -19.21
CA ALA A 98 -9.86 9.95 -19.03
C ALA A 98 -9.75 11.14 -18.06
N SER A 99 -10.66 12.10 -18.16
CA SER A 99 -10.70 13.30 -17.31
C SER A 99 -10.99 13.00 -15.83
N ARG A 100 -11.53 11.83 -15.48
CA ARG A 100 -11.79 11.43 -14.09
C ARG A 100 -10.68 10.58 -13.48
N MET A 101 -9.81 10.00 -14.31
CA MET A 101 -8.73 9.08 -13.89
C MET A 101 -7.31 9.66 -14.06
N THR A 102 -7.20 10.94 -14.40
CA THR A 102 -5.91 11.63 -14.67
C THR A 102 -5.70 12.82 -13.72
N PRO A 103 -5.47 12.59 -12.42
CA PRO A 103 -5.32 13.68 -11.45
C PRO A 103 -4.25 14.69 -11.91
N PRO A 104 -4.40 15.99 -11.59
CA PRO A 104 -3.44 17.01 -11.97
C PRO A 104 -2.01 16.63 -11.59
N VAL A 105 -1.08 16.85 -12.52
CA VAL A 105 0.35 16.59 -12.30
C VAL A 105 1.05 17.93 -12.22
N GLN A 106 1.76 18.18 -11.12
CA GLN A 106 2.46 19.44 -10.93
C GLN A 106 3.90 19.34 -11.47
N PRO A 107 4.39 20.31 -12.28
CA PRO A 107 5.73 20.26 -12.85
C PRO A 107 6.83 20.35 -11.78
N PRO A 108 7.97 19.65 -11.94
CA PRO A 108 9.09 19.69 -10.98
C PRO A 108 9.66 21.09 -10.72
N SER A 109 9.45 22.04 -11.65
CA SER A 109 9.90 23.44 -11.53
C SER A 109 9.21 24.22 -10.40
N HIS A 110 8.10 23.73 -9.84
CA HIS A 110 7.37 24.38 -8.74
C HIS A 110 7.88 23.98 -7.35
N GLY A 111 9.03 23.32 -7.30
CA GLY A 111 9.64 22.87 -6.06
C GLY A 111 9.10 21.52 -5.58
N PRO A 112 9.53 21.10 -4.38
CA PRO A 112 9.11 19.83 -3.81
C PRO A 112 7.62 19.79 -3.53
N ILE A 113 6.94 18.85 -4.18
CA ILE A 113 5.51 18.60 -4.12
C ILE A 113 5.30 17.20 -3.57
N ASN A 114 4.34 17.04 -2.65
CA ASN A 114 4.04 15.79 -1.96
C ASN A 114 5.23 15.23 -1.14
N PRO A 115 5.56 15.86 0.01
CA PRO A 115 6.52 15.29 0.93
C PRO A 115 6.05 13.92 1.41
N LEU A 116 6.98 12.97 1.46
CA LEU A 116 6.79 11.62 1.93
C LEU A 116 7.62 11.40 3.19
N THR A 117 6.95 10.93 4.24
CA THR A 117 7.57 10.38 5.45
C THR A 117 7.18 8.92 5.54
N LEU A 118 8.10 8.07 6.01
CA LEU A 118 7.83 6.65 6.26
C LEU A 118 8.21 6.33 7.70
N ASP A 119 7.31 5.62 8.38
CA ASP A 119 7.48 5.07 9.72
C ASP A 119 7.00 3.63 9.64
N ILE A 120 7.91 2.68 9.84
CA ILE A 120 7.66 1.25 9.59
C ILE A 120 8.17 0.45 10.78
N ASP A 121 7.28 -0.33 11.39
CA ASP A 121 7.63 -1.35 12.36
C ASP A 121 7.74 -2.72 11.68
N LEU A 122 8.98 -3.20 11.50
CA LEU A 122 9.25 -4.53 10.96
C LEU A 122 9.36 -5.54 12.11
N ALA A 123 8.32 -6.35 12.28
CA ALA A 123 8.28 -7.48 13.21
C ALA A 123 8.21 -8.80 12.42
N PRO A 124 9.34 -9.32 11.90
CA PRO A 124 9.32 -10.41 10.93
C PRO A 124 9.17 -11.80 11.57
N GLY A 125 9.25 -11.89 12.91
CA GLY A 125 9.15 -13.16 13.63
C GLY A 125 10.46 -13.96 13.76
N PHE A 126 11.54 -13.45 13.19
CA PHE A 126 12.87 -14.06 13.20
C PHE A 126 13.95 -12.98 13.32
N LEU A 127 15.17 -13.39 13.65
CA LEU A 127 16.31 -12.47 13.68
C LEU A 127 16.69 -12.03 12.27
N LEU A 128 16.92 -10.74 12.09
CA LEU A 128 17.31 -10.13 10.83
C LEU A 128 18.83 -10.17 10.64
N ASP A 129 19.28 -10.56 9.45
CA ASP A 129 20.68 -10.39 9.02
C ASP A 129 20.88 -9.00 8.40
N ARG A 130 19.99 -8.62 7.47
CA ARG A 130 20.09 -7.35 6.75
C ARG A 130 18.71 -6.74 6.53
N VAL A 131 18.65 -5.41 6.60
CA VAL A 131 17.51 -4.58 6.20
C VAL A 131 18.05 -3.44 5.35
N THR A 132 17.52 -3.26 4.14
CA THR A 132 17.99 -2.26 3.17
C THR A 132 16.83 -1.72 2.35
N SER A 133 17.00 -0.53 1.80
CA SER A 133 16.13 -0.01 0.75
C SER A 133 16.98 0.41 -0.44
N PRO A 134 16.76 -0.16 -1.63
CA PRO A 134 17.51 0.23 -2.83
C PRO A 134 17.06 1.59 -3.39
N THR A 135 15.83 2.03 -3.06
CA THR A 135 15.26 3.26 -3.61
C THR A 135 15.42 4.48 -2.71
N HIS A 136 15.48 4.29 -1.38
CA HIS A 136 15.52 5.37 -0.40
C HIS A 136 16.56 5.11 0.70
N PRO A 137 17.37 6.09 1.11
CA PRO A 137 18.21 5.96 2.31
C PRO A 137 17.33 5.80 3.56
N ILE A 138 17.60 4.76 4.35
CA ILE A 138 16.86 4.46 5.59
C ILE A 138 17.76 4.48 6.82
N GLN A 139 17.15 4.72 7.98
CA GLN A 139 17.72 4.49 9.30
C GLN A 139 16.90 3.43 10.01
N THR A 140 17.57 2.58 10.77
CA THR A 140 16.94 1.44 11.44
C THR A 140 17.33 1.40 12.91
N THR A 141 16.37 1.20 13.80
CA THR A 141 16.61 1.00 15.23
C THR A 141 15.88 -0.27 15.68
N THR A 142 16.63 -1.29 16.09
CA THR A 142 16.05 -2.54 16.59
C THR A 142 15.78 -2.44 18.08
N THR A 143 14.54 -2.68 18.46
CA THR A 143 14.11 -2.75 19.86
C THR A 143 14.58 -4.06 20.51
N PRO A 144 14.69 -4.13 21.86
CA PRO A 144 15.02 -5.37 22.56
C PRO A 144 14.05 -6.53 22.30
N GLY A 145 12.81 -6.24 21.88
CA GLY A 145 11.78 -7.22 21.54
C GLY A 145 11.90 -7.80 20.13
N GLY A 146 12.89 -7.39 19.34
CA GLY A 146 13.13 -7.90 17.97
C GLY A 146 12.40 -7.16 16.86
N THR A 147 11.54 -6.19 17.18
CA THR A 147 10.96 -5.26 16.18
C THR A 147 12.00 -4.26 15.74
N THR A 148 12.18 -4.09 14.43
CA THR A 148 13.04 -3.06 13.83
C THR A 148 12.19 -1.90 13.36
N HIS A 149 12.37 -0.74 14.00
CA HIS A 149 11.79 0.53 13.57
C HIS A 149 12.61 1.10 12.42
N ILE A 150 11.96 1.51 11.33
CA ILE A 150 12.59 1.97 10.09
C ILE A 150 12.00 3.32 9.70
N THR A 151 12.88 4.29 9.46
CA THR A 151 12.51 5.62 8.95
C THR A 151 13.38 6.01 7.75
N LEU A 152 12.97 7.05 7.03
CA LEU A 152 13.83 7.70 6.04
C LEU A 152 15.02 8.37 6.75
N ALA A 153 16.23 8.16 6.25
CA ALA A 153 17.45 8.68 6.88
C ALA A 153 17.49 10.21 6.98
N ASN A 154 16.81 10.90 6.05
CA ASN A 154 16.71 12.35 6.01
C ASN A 154 15.37 12.88 6.57
N GLY A 155 14.57 12.02 7.22
CA GLY A 155 13.25 12.33 7.77
C GLY A 155 12.13 12.41 6.72
N SER A 156 12.36 13.11 5.61
CA SER A 156 11.39 13.19 4.50
C SER A 156 12.07 13.13 3.13
N THR A 157 11.31 12.72 2.13
CA THR A 157 11.69 12.69 0.70
C THR A 157 10.51 13.15 -0.15
N PHE A 158 10.63 13.10 -1.47
CA PHE A 158 9.51 13.31 -2.39
C PHE A 158 8.98 11.98 -2.90
N ALA A 159 7.67 11.93 -3.14
CA ALA A 159 7.01 10.80 -3.76
C ALA A 159 7.29 10.76 -5.28
N ASP A 160 8.55 10.58 -5.67
CA ASP A 160 9.03 10.59 -7.07
C ASP A 160 9.38 9.19 -7.62
N ARG A 161 9.51 8.20 -6.74
CA ARG A 161 9.67 6.77 -7.05
C ARG A 161 9.11 5.92 -5.91
N ASP A 162 8.75 4.69 -6.22
CA ASP A 162 8.24 3.76 -5.21
C ASP A 162 9.28 3.46 -4.12
N PHE A 163 8.78 3.23 -2.91
CA PHE A 163 9.60 2.74 -1.82
C PHE A 163 9.74 1.23 -1.91
N GLU A 164 10.95 0.71 -1.78
CA GLU A 164 11.22 -0.72 -1.72
C GLU A 164 12.00 -1.02 -0.45
N LEU A 165 11.49 -1.97 0.33
CA LEU A 165 12.15 -2.50 1.51
C LEU A 165 12.54 -3.95 1.26
N ILE A 166 13.79 -4.28 1.58
CA ILE A 166 14.36 -5.60 1.41
C ILE A 166 14.95 -6.04 2.75
N TRP A 167 14.61 -7.25 3.20
CA TRP A 167 15.21 -7.84 4.39
C TRP A 167 15.51 -9.33 4.24
N THR A 168 16.49 -9.80 4.99
CA THR A 168 16.91 -11.21 5.02
C THR A 168 16.88 -11.75 6.45
N PRO A 169 16.40 -12.99 6.63
CA PRO A 169 16.54 -13.69 7.91
C PRO A 169 18.02 -14.01 8.16
N GLN A 170 18.39 -14.04 9.43
CA GLN A 170 19.65 -14.63 9.85
C GLN A 170 19.64 -16.13 9.55
N ALA A 171 20.70 -16.62 8.90
CA ALA A 171 20.83 -18.02 8.52
C ALA A 171 20.68 -18.94 9.74
N SER A 172 19.85 -19.97 9.59
CA SER A 172 19.55 -20.95 10.63
C SER A 172 19.52 -22.36 10.05
N HIS A 173 20.13 -23.30 10.77
CA HIS A 173 20.03 -24.74 10.49
C HIS A 173 18.75 -25.38 11.04
N GLN A 174 18.00 -24.65 11.86
CA GLN A 174 16.70 -25.07 12.38
C GLN A 174 15.58 -24.31 11.68
N PRO A 175 14.43 -24.95 11.43
CA PRO A 175 13.25 -24.23 10.96
C PRO A 175 12.87 -23.16 11.97
N GLN A 176 12.51 -21.98 11.47
CA GLN A 176 12.01 -20.88 12.30
C GLN A 176 10.49 -20.81 12.16
N THR A 177 9.80 -20.69 13.29
CA THR A 177 8.35 -20.65 13.33
C THR A 177 7.88 -19.48 14.16
N THR A 178 6.93 -18.71 13.64
CA THR A 178 6.35 -17.57 14.34
C THR A 178 4.84 -17.63 14.25
N LEU A 179 4.17 -17.45 15.38
CA LEU A 179 2.73 -17.24 15.41
C LEU A 179 2.45 -15.76 15.64
N PHE A 180 1.88 -15.10 14.65
CA PHE A 180 1.33 -13.76 14.79
C PHE A 180 -0.13 -13.88 15.20
N LEU A 181 -0.52 -13.11 16.22
CA LEU A 181 -1.88 -13.05 16.71
C LEU A 181 -2.38 -11.61 16.57
N GLU A 182 -3.59 -11.46 16.06
CA GLU A 182 -4.26 -10.17 15.93
C GLU A 182 -5.68 -10.30 16.48
N GLU A 183 -6.07 -9.39 17.37
CA GLU A 183 -7.44 -9.29 17.84
C GLU A 183 -8.19 -8.26 16.99
N HIS A 184 -9.25 -8.69 16.32
CA HIS A 184 -10.07 -7.80 15.51
C HIS A 184 -11.56 -8.11 15.71
N GLN A 185 -12.32 -7.09 16.12
CA GLN A 185 -13.77 -7.17 16.41
C GLN A 185 -14.18 -8.26 17.42
N GLY A 186 -13.29 -8.61 18.35
CA GLY A 186 -13.53 -9.62 19.39
C GLY A 186 -13.15 -11.05 18.98
N ASP A 187 -12.70 -11.26 17.74
CA ASP A 187 -12.12 -12.51 17.28
C ASP A 187 -10.59 -12.45 17.28
N THR A 188 -9.93 -13.58 17.55
CA THR A 188 -8.47 -13.72 17.45
C THR A 188 -8.10 -14.40 16.14
N TYR A 189 -7.36 -13.68 15.30
CA TYR A 189 -6.79 -14.18 14.05
C TYR A 189 -5.35 -14.60 14.30
N GLY A 190 -4.96 -15.76 13.76
CA GLY A 190 -3.62 -16.30 13.88
C GLY A 190 -2.98 -16.55 12.53
N LEU A 191 -1.77 -16.03 12.32
CA LEU A 191 -0.92 -16.36 11.19
C LEU A 191 0.29 -17.16 11.68
N LEU A 192 0.36 -18.43 11.30
CA LEU A 192 1.52 -19.28 11.55
C LEU A 192 2.46 -19.22 10.37
N PHE A 193 3.65 -18.67 10.59
CA PHE A 193 4.70 -18.50 9.60
C PHE A 193 5.82 -19.53 9.80
N PHE A 194 6.23 -20.20 8.72
CA PHE A 194 7.31 -21.19 8.72
C PHE A 194 8.42 -20.78 7.75
N LEU A 195 9.62 -20.61 8.27
CA LEU A 195 10.84 -20.43 7.49
C LEU A 195 11.64 -21.75 7.51
N PRO A 196 11.85 -22.37 6.33
CA PRO A 196 12.67 -23.57 6.27
C PRO A 196 14.12 -23.24 6.64
N PRO A 197 14.89 -24.23 7.14
CA PRO A 197 16.31 -24.03 7.38
C PRO A 197 17.01 -23.65 6.08
N GLN A 198 17.88 -22.64 6.15
CA GLN A 198 18.75 -22.29 5.03
C GLN A 198 19.92 -23.28 5.04
N LEU A 199 19.69 -24.44 4.43
CA LEU A 199 20.71 -25.47 4.28
C LEU A 199 21.73 -24.98 3.26
N ILE A 200 22.98 -24.80 3.69
CA ILE A 200 24.10 -24.74 2.75
C ILE A 200 24.22 -26.15 2.17
N GLU A 201 23.94 -26.31 0.88
CA GLU A 201 24.09 -27.59 0.17
C GLU A 201 25.50 -28.14 0.43
N THR A 202 25.58 -29.17 1.26
CA THR A 202 26.80 -29.87 1.61
C THR A 202 26.56 -31.36 1.43
N GLY A 203 26.33 -31.79 0.18
CA GLY A 203 26.34 -33.21 -0.19
C GLY A 203 25.28 -33.63 -1.21
N PRO A 204 25.46 -34.79 -1.86
CA PRO A 204 24.60 -35.23 -2.97
C PRO A 204 23.24 -35.72 -2.45
N GLY A 205 22.16 -35.13 -2.94
CA GLY A 205 20.82 -35.70 -2.90
C GLY A 205 19.77 -34.74 -2.38
N ASP A 206 19.11 -34.06 -3.31
CA ASP A 206 17.83 -33.39 -3.09
C ASP A 206 16.77 -34.48 -2.83
N ILE A 207 16.55 -34.83 -1.57
CA ILE A 207 15.56 -35.84 -1.20
C ILE A 207 14.20 -35.15 -1.22
N ALA A 208 13.34 -35.52 -2.15
CA ALA A 208 11.95 -35.05 -2.18
C ALA A 208 11.27 -35.34 -0.82
N ARG A 209 10.73 -34.30 -0.19
CA ARG A 209 10.02 -34.40 1.08
C ARG A 209 8.54 -34.12 0.89
N GLU A 210 7.69 -34.92 1.52
CA GLU A 210 6.26 -34.70 1.64
C GLU A 210 5.96 -34.16 3.05
N VAL A 211 5.21 -33.06 3.12
CA VAL A 211 4.77 -32.46 4.38
C VAL A 211 3.24 -32.43 4.39
N VAL A 212 2.63 -33.07 5.38
CA VAL A 212 1.17 -33.11 5.58
C VAL A 212 0.83 -32.36 6.86
N PHE A 213 0.05 -31.28 6.74
CA PHE A 213 -0.50 -30.54 7.88
C PHE A 213 -1.89 -31.09 8.23
N VAL A 214 -2.10 -31.45 9.50
CA VAL A 214 -3.42 -31.80 10.03
C VAL A 214 -3.81 -30.69 11.01
N ILE A 215 -4.79 -29.88 10.63
CA ILE A 215 -5.33 -28.81 11.45
C ILE A 215 -6.68 -29.29 11.99
N ASP A 216 -6.75 -29.55 13.29
CA ASP A 216 -7.99 -29.87 13.99
C ASP A 216 -8.74 -28.57 14.28
N THR A 217 -9.93 -28.40 13.71
CA THR A 217 -10.84 -27.26 13.96
C THR A 217 -12.04 -27.65 14.84
N SER A 218 -11.99 -28.80 15.52
CA SER A 218 -13.10 -29.26 16.35
C SER A 218 -13.24 -28.42 17.63
N GLY A 219 -14.49 -28.06 17.95
CA GLY A 219 -14.87 -27.09 18.99
C GLY A 219 -14.66 -27.52 20.44
N SER A 220 -13.65 -28.34 20.75
CA SER A 220 -13.33 -28.75 22.12
C SER A 220 -12.57 -27.67 22.94
N MET A 221 -12.37 -26.47 22.39
CA MET A 221 -11.84 -25.30 23.11
C MET A 221 -12.92 -24.39 23.73
N ALA A 222 -14.19 -24.82 23.71
CA ALA A 222 -15.24 -24.20 24.53
C ALA A 222 -15.19 -24.78 25.96
N GLY A 223 -14.20 -24.34 26.74
CA GLY A 223 -14.07 -24.65 28.16
C GLY A 223 -13.48 -23.47 28.89
#